data_AF-A0AAP0FU00-F1
#
_entry.id   AF-A0AAP0FU00-F1
#
_cell.length_a   1.000
_cell.length_b   1.000
_cell.length_c   1.000
_cell.angle_alpha   90.00
_cell.angle_beta   90.00
_cell.angle_gamma   90.00
#
_symmetry.space_group_name_H-M   'P 1'
#
loop_
_entity.id
_entity.type
_entity.pdbx_description
1 polymer ?
#
loop_
_entity_poly.entity_id
_entity_poly.type
_entity_poly.pdbx_seq_one_letter_code
_entity_poly.pdbx_strand_id
1 'polypeptide(L)' 'MAKSNVVDSTTGKSKDSRVRTSSGMFVKRGRDKIVWAIEKRIADFSFIPVGIF' A
#
# COMPACT_ATOMS: atom_id res chain seq x y z
N MET A 1 13.28 -5.79 -13.90
CA MET A 1 12.23 -5.27 -13.00
C MET A 1 12.07 -6.22 -11.83
N ALA A 2 11.96 -5.73 -10.59
CA ALA A 2 11.70 -6.57 -9.41
C ALA A 2 10.23 -7.02 -9.38
N LYS A 3 9.97 -8.33 -9.27
CA LYS A 3 8.60 -8.86 -9.15
C LYS A 3 8.09 -8.70 -7.72
N SER A 4 6.76 -8.55 -7.56
CA SER A 4 6.19 -8.56 -6.20
C SER A 4 6.11 -9.97 -5.64
N ASN A 5 6.42 -10.07 -4.34
CA ASN A 5 6.35 -11.32 -3.61
C ASN A 5 5.09 -11.37 -2.73
N VAL A 6 4.63 -12.59 -2.48
CA VAL A 6 3.60 -12.93 -1.50
C VAL A 6 4.13 -14.01 -0.57
N VAL A 7 3.63 -14.05 0.65
CA VAL A 7 3.97 -15.14 1.58
C VAL A 7 3.19 -16.38 1.18
N ASP A 8 3.90 -17.49 1.02
CA ASP A 8 3.30 -18.79 0.82
C ASP A 8 2.66 -19.31 2.11
N SER A 9 1.39 -19.73 2.04
CA SER A 9 0.62 -20.14 3.21
C SER A 9 1.11 -21.44 3.86
N THR A 10 1.80 -22.30 3.12
CA THR A 10 2.23 -23.62 3.60
C THR A 10 3.65 -23.56 4.17
N THR A 11 4.52 -22.79 3.53
CA THR A 11 5.95 -22.73 3.88
C THR A 11 6.34 -21.47 4.65
N GLY A 12 5.49 -20.44 4.67
CA GLY A 12 5.79 -19.14 5.26
C GLY A 12 6.86 -18.33 4.51
N LYS A 13 7.36 -18.84 3.38
CA LYS A 13 8.43 -18.20 2.61
C LYS A 13 7.87 -17.24 1.57
N SER A 14 8.68 -16.25 1.22
CA SER A 14 8.40 -15.31 0.14
C SER A 14 8.46 -16.03 -1.21
N LYS A 15 7.42 -15.92 -2.03
CA LYS A 15 7.39 -16.42 -3.42
C LYS A 15 6.88 -15.34 -4.36
N ASP A 16 7.28 -15.41 -5.63
CA ASP A 16 6.75 -14.55 -6.69
C ASP A 16 5.21 -14.64 -6.75
N SER A 17 4.55 -13.49 -6.78
CA SER A 17 3.09 -13.44 -6.90
C SER A 17 2.64 -13.68 -8.34
N ARG A 18 1.69 -14.61 -8.52
CA ARG A 18 1.01 -14.86 -9.80
C ARG A 18 -0.28 -14.06 -9.98
N VAL A 19 -0.77 -13.43 -8.91
CA VAL A 19 -2.03 -12.67 -8.88
C VAL A 19 -1.76 -11.17 -9.04
N ARG A 20 -0.73 -10.64 -8.36
CA ARG A 20 -0.25 -9.26 -8.55
C ARG A 20 1.19 -9.30 -9.07
N THR A 21 1.38 -9.13 -10.36
CA THR A 21 2.70 -9.29 -11.02
C THR A 21 3.50 -7.99 -11.14
N SER A 22 2.88 -6.84 -10.89
CA SER A 22 3.55 -5.54 -10.84
C SER A 22 4.48 -5.42 -9.63
N SER A 23 5.49 -4.54 -9.73
CA SER A 23 6.25 -4.07 -8.57
C SER A 23 5.40 -3.10 -7.74
N GLY A 24 5.79 -2.86 -6.48
CA GLY A 24 5.10 -1.89 -5.63
C GLY A 24 5.94 -1.43 -4.47
N MET A 25 5.53 -0.30 -3.89
CA MET A 25 6.14 0.30 -2.71
C MET A 25 5.05 0.86 -1.80
N PHE A 26 5.29 0.82 -0.49
CA PHE A 26 4.46 1.50 0.47
C PHE A 26 5.02 2.88 0.79
N VAL A 27 4.13 3.85 0.88
CA VAL A 27 4.43 5.20 1.38
C VAL A 27 3.80 5.31 2.76
N LYS A 28 4.52 5.90 3.72
CA LYS A 28 3.98 6.16 5.05
C LYS A 28 2.84 7.18 4.95
N ARG A 29 1.80 7.07 5.78
CA ARG A 29 0.78 8.11 5.86
C ARG A 29 1.41 9.45 6.23
N GLY A 30 0.91 10.54 5.65
CA GLY A 30 1.43 11.89 5.90
C GLY A 30 2.91 12.08 5.55
N ARG A 31 3.47 11.25 4.65
CA ARG A 31 4.90 11.27 4.24
C ARG A 31 5.42 12.68 3.97
N ASP A 32 4.63 13.47 3.26
CA ASP A 32 4.89 14.87 2.95
C ASP A 32 3.57 15.62 2.74
N LYS A 33 3.66 16.93 2.47
CA LYS A 33 2.50 17.81 2.27
C LYS A 33 1.63 17.39 1.08
N ILE A 34 2.22 16.85 0.02
CA ILE A 34 1.50 16.44 -1.20
C ILE A 34 0.72 15.17 -0.92
N VAL A 35 1.38 14.15 -0.36
CA VAL A 35 0.75 12.88 0.03
C VAL A 35 -0.38 13.15 1.02
N TRP A 36 -0.16 13.99 2.04
CA TRP A 36 -1.19 14.36 3.01
C TRP A 36 -2.40 15.04 2.36
N ALA A 37 -2.19 15.95 1.41
CA ALA A 37 -3.29 16.60 0.70
C ALA A 37 -4.12 15.61 -0.14
N ILE A 38 -3.47 14.60 -0.73
CA ILE A 38 -4.16 13.52 -1.45
C ILE A 38 -4.94 12.64 -0.47
N GLU A 39 -4.34 12.24 0.65
CA GLU A 39 -5.00 11.44 1.69
C GLU A 39 -6.24 12.16 2.24
N LYS A 40 -6.14 13.47 2.48
CA LYS A 40 -7.28 14.30 2.89
C LYS A 40 -8.40 14.29 1.85
N ARG A 41 -8.08 14.43 0.56
CA ARG A 41 -9.09 14.36 -0.51
C ARG A 41 -9.81 13.01 -0.55
N ILE A 42 -9.07 11.91 -0.36
CA ILE A 42 -9.65 10.57 -0.29
C ILE A 42 -10.59 10.45 0.92
N ALA A 43 -10.19 10.98 2.08
CA ALA A 43 -11.01 10.99 3.28
C ALA A 43 -12.31 11.81 3.10
N ASP A 44 -12.21 13.02 2.57
CA ASP A 44 -13.36 13.90 2.32
C ASP A 44 -14.35 13.24 1.35
N PHE A 45 -13.85 12.54 0.30
CA PHE A 45 -14.69 11.84 -0.67
C PHE A 45 -15.36 10.58 -0.11
N SER A 46 -14.62 9.82 0.70
CA SER A 46 -15.09 8.54 1.25
C SER A 46 -15.91 8.70 2.54
N PHE A 47 -15.93 9.90 3.13
CA PHE A 47 -16.49 10.18 4.45
C PHE A 47 -15.88 9.33 5.58
N ILE A 48 -14.64 8.87 5.40
CA ILE A 48 -13.86 8.12 6.39
C ILE A 48 -12.66 8.98 6.79
N PRO A 49 -12.42 9.24 8.09
CA PRO A 49 -11.33 10.09 8.52
C PRO A 49 -9.96 9.53 8.13
N VAL A 50 -8.99 10.41 7.85
CA VAL A 50 -7.58 10.02 7.76
C VAL A 50 -7.18 9.51 9.14
N GLY A 51 -7.03 8.19 9.26
CA GLY A 51 -6.74 7.53 10.54
C GLY A 51 -5.55 8.18 11.25
N ILE A 52 -5.79 8.63 12.48
CA ILE A 52 -4.77 9.13 13.39
C ILE A 52 -4.17 7.88 14.06
N PHE A 53 -2.88 7.62 13.82
CA PHE A 53 -2.09 6.65 14.57
C PHE A 53 -0.89 7.37 15.17
#